data_AF-A0A399E454-F1
#
_entry.id   AF-A0A399E454-F1
#
_cell.length_a   1.000
_cell.length_b   1.000
_cell.length_c   1.000
_cell.angle_alpha   90.00
_cell.angle_beta   90.00
_cell.angle_gamma   90.00
#
_symmetry.space_group_name_H-M   'P 1'
#
loop_
_entity.id
_entity.type
_entity.pdbx_description
1 polymer ?
#
loop_
_entity_poly.entity_id
_entity_poly.type
_entity_poly.pdbx_seq_one_letter_code
_entity_poly.pdbx_strand_id
1 'polypeptide(L)'
;MIWRRTGDPLGDFVRLIQLLEEALERAGAPVEGTLGQKLNAEPVQDFLRGLGDPRVKEGLFRLNEVRNQVIHDRKEVPDWILKEGPTLLARLLYHLELKGFYERKEVEQRYAFLKETPPAPTPQPEAIEPARARAPFERAAGAPRPPVPSRRFQLRALFLPRRPLR
;
A
#
# COMPACT_ATOMS: atom_id res chain seq x y z
N MET A 1 2.01 18.81 4.62
CA MET A 1 2.92 17.75 4.14
C MET A 1 3.35 18.11 2.73
N ILE A 2 4.64 17.99 2.39
CA ILE A 2 5.10 18.31 1.02
C ILE A 2 5.10 17.00 0.21
N TRP A 3 4.20 16.91 -0.75
CA TRP A 3 4.12 15.78 -1.67
C TRP A 3 5.23 15.93 -2.72
N ARG A 4 6.26 15.08 -2.63
CA ARG A 4 7.32 15.03 -3.64
C ARG A 4 7.64 13.62 -4.06
N ARG A 5 8.01 13.46 -5.33
CA ARG A 5 8.55 12.17 -5.82
C ARG A 5 9.97 11.97 -5.32
N THR A 6 10.26 10.73 -4.94
CA THR A 6 11.53 10.33 -4.35
C THR A 6 12.44 9.55 -5.28
N GLY A 7 11.88 8.96 -6.35
CA GLY A 7 12.60 8.06 -7.24
C GLY A 7 12.67 6.61 -6.74
N ASP A 8 12.21 6.34 -5.52
CA ASP A 8 11.91 5.00 -5.02
C ASP A 8 10.51 4.55 -5.52
N PRO A 9 10.40 3.46 -6.30
CA PRO A 9 9.13 2.95 -6.81
C PRO A 9 8.08 2.70 -5.73
N LEU A 10 8.47 2.13 -4.59
CA LEU A 10 7.55 1.80 -3.51
C LEU A 10 7.07 3.05 -2.79
N GLY A 11 7.98 3.96 -2.43
CA GLY A 11 7.66 5.23 -1.80
C GLY A 11 6.78 6.12 -2.67
N ASP A 12 7.08 6.22 -3.98
CA ASP A 12 6.26 6.97 -4.93
C ASP A 12 4.86 6.35 -5.08
N PHE A 13 4.78 5.02 -5.11
CA PHE A 13 3.50 4.31 -5.13
C PHE A 13 2.67 4.57 -3.87
N VAL A 14 3.27 4.45 -2.69
CA VAL A 14 2.57 4.70 -1.41
C VAL A 14 2.04 6.13 -1.35
N ARG A 15 2.83 7.12 -1.77
CA ARG A 15 2.37 8.52 -1.82
C ARG A 15 1.19 8.71 -2.78
N LEU A 16 1.23 8.03 -3.93
CA LEU A 16 0.13 8.04 -4.88
C LEU A 16 -1.15 7.43 -4.29
N ILE A 17 -1.04 6.33 -3.53
CA ILE A 17 -2.17 5.75 -2.80
C ILE A 17 -2.72 6.71 -1.75
N GLN A 18 -1.86 7.35 -0.96
CA GLN A 18 -2.31 8.27 0.08
C GLN A 18 -3.03 9.50 -0.52
N LEU A 19 -2.54 10.02 -1.64
CA LEU A 19 -3.21 11.10 -2.37
C LEU A 19 -4.59 10.66 -2.88
N LEU A 20 -4.72 9.41 -3.35
CA LEU A 20 -6.01 8.86 -3.71
C LEU A 20 -6.94 8.77 -2.50
N GLU A 21 -6.47 8.26 -1.36
CA GLU A 21 -7.28 8.15 -0.15
C GLU A 21 -7.80 9.53 0.29
N GLU A 22 -6.94 10.56 0.30
CA GLU A 22 -7.34 11.94 0.60
C GLU A 22 -8.43 12.44 -0.38
N ALA A 23 -8.27 12.17 -1.67
CA ALA A 23 -9.23 12.57 -2.69
C ALA A 23 -10.59 11.87 -2.52
N LEU A 24 -10.60 10.59 -2.15
CA LEU A 24 -11.83 9.84 -1.87
C LEU A 24 -12.51 10.33 -0.60
N GLU A 25 -11.77 10.64 0.45
CA GLU A 25 -12.31 11.24 1.68
C GLU A 25 -12.98 12.58 1.41
N ARG A 26 -12.37 13.42 0.56
CA ARG A 26 -13.01 14.67 0.11
C ARG A 26 -14.27 14.44 -0.71
N ALA A 27 -14.35 13.34 -1.44
CA ALA A 27 -15.57 12.91 -2.14
C ALA A 27 -16.63 12.29 -1.20
N GLY A 28 -16.37 12.23 0.12
CA GLY A 28 -17.30 11.72 1.12
C GLY A 28 -17.07 10.26 1.53
N ALA A 29 -15.92 9.67 1.20
CA ALA A 29 -15.54 8.38 1.77
C ALA A 29 -15.28 8.49 3.28
N PRO A 30 -15.50 7.42 4.06
CA PRO A 30 -15.10 7.41 5.46
C PRO A 30 -13.58 7.53 5.58
N VAL A 31 -13.11 8.29 6.59
CA VAL A 31 -11.68 8.46 6.89
C VAL A 31 -11.06 7.12 7.31
N GLU A 32 -11.80 6.36 8.11
CA GLU A 32 -11.40 5.02 8.53
C GLU A 32 -11.83 3.95 7.52
N GLY A 33 -11.01 2.91 7.41
CA GLY A 33 -11.28 1.75 6.57
C GLY A 33 -10.27 1.55 5.44
N THR A 34 -10.43 0.44 4.74
CA THR A 34 -9.59 0.07 3.60
C THR A 34 -9.90 0.91 2.38
N LEU A 35 -8.93 1.07 1.47
CA LEU A 35 -9.14 1.74 0.18
C LEU A 35 -10.33 1.14 -0.60
N GLY A 36 -10.50 -0.18 -0.55
CA GLY A 36 -11.67 -0.85 -1.15
C GLY A 36 -13.00 -0.44 -0.51
N GLN A 37 -13.05 -0.24 0.81
CA GLN A 37 -14.26 0.28 1.48
C GLN A 37 -14.52 1.74 1.09
N LYS A 38 -13.48 2.58 1.02
CA LYS A 38 -13.59 3.98 0.58
C LYS A 38 -14.11 4.08 -0.85
N LEU A 39 -13.61 3.26 -1.76
CA LEU A 39 -14.09 3.21 -3.14
C LEU A 39 -15.55 2.77 -3.22
N ASN A 40 -16.00 1.84 -2.37
CA ASN A 40 -17.37 1.35 -2.38
C ASN A 40 -18.35 2.20 -1.54
N ALA A 41 -17.89 3.29 -0.92
CA ALA A 41 -18.77 4.21 -0.20
C ALA A 41 -19.80 4.83 -1.16
N GLU A 42 -21.04 4.97 -0.71
CA GLU A 42 -22.14 5.48 -1.54
C GLU A 42 -21.82 6.86 -2.15
N PRO A 43 -21.34 7.86 -1.40
CA PRO A 43 -21.04 9.19 -1.97
C PRO A 43 -19.98 9.12 -3.08
N VAL A 44 -18.99 8.23 -2.93
CA VAL A 44 -17.95 8.01 -3.94
C VAL A 44 -18.51 7.32 -5.17
N GLN A 45 -19.34 6.29 -5.00
CA GLN A 45 -19.97 5.61 -6.13
C GLN A 45 -20.91 6.55 -6.89
N ASP A 46 -21.65 7.43 -6.20
CA ASP A 46 -22.50 8.45 -6.81
C ASP A 46 -21.68 9.46 -7.60
N PHE A 47 -20.61 9.96 -7.00
CA PHE A 47 -19.68 10.84 -7.68
C PHE A 47 -19.11 10.19 -8.94
N LEU A 48 -18.58 8.96 -8.84
CA LEU A 48 -17.99 8.23 -9.97
C LEU A 48 -19.03 7.92 -11.06
N ARG A 49 -20.28 7.60 -10.70
CA ARG A 49 -21.38 7.46 -11.66
C ARG A 49 -21.68 8.77 -12.37
N GLY A 50 -21.69 9.87 -11.62
CA GLY A 50 -21.90 11.22 -12.14
C GLY A 50 -20.79 11.75 -13.05
N LEU A 51 -19.60 11.13 -13.07
CA LEU A 51 -18.51 11.49 -13.97
C LEU A 51 -18.77 11.08 -15.42
N GLY A 52 -19.48 9.97 -15.63
CA GLY A 52 -19.66 9.39 -16.97
C GLY A 52 -18.38 8.86 -17.63
N ASP A 53 -17.24 8.83 -16.93
CA ASP A 53 -15.98 8.24 -17.42
C ASP A 53 -15.72 6.88 -16.73
N PRO A 54 -16.03 5.75 -17.39
CA PRO A 54 -15.82 4.42 -16.82
C PRO A 54 -14.34 4.11 -16.59
N ARG A 55 -13.42 4.76 -17.33
CA ARG A 55 -11.98 4.50 -17.22
C ARG A 55 -11.42 4.95 -15.87
N VAL A 56 -11.98 6.02 -15.30
CA VAL A 56 -11.59 6.48 -13.97
C VAL A 56 -11.98 5.43 -12.94
N LYS A 57 -13.24 4.98 -12.97
CA LYS A 57 -13.72 3.95 -12.05
C LYS A 57 -12.89 2.66 -12.16
N GLU A 58 -12.75 2.11 -13.35
CA GLU A 58 -11.97 0.88 -13.59
C GLU A 58 -10.50 1.04 -13.15
N GLY A 59 -9.89 2.18 -13.49
CA GLY A 59 -8.52 2.50 -13.09
C GLY A 59 -8.34 2.51 -11.58
N LEU A 60 -9.28 3.08 -10.83
CA LEU A 60 -9.23 3.14 -9.37
C LEU A 60 -9.35 1.75 -8.73
N PHE A 61 -10.23 0.89 -9.24
CA PHE A 61 -10.34 -0.50 -8.77
C PHE A 61 -9.06 -1.29 -9.05
N ARG A 62 -8.51 -1.15 -10.26
CA ARG A 62 -7.23 -1.78 -10.62
C ARG A 62 -6.07 -1.30 -9.75
N LEU A 63 -6.06 -0.01 -9.39
CA LEU A 63 -5.06 0.56 -8.48
C LEU A 63 -5.19 -0.03 -7.07
N ASN A 64 -6.42 -0.23 -6.57
CA ASN A 64 -6.68 -0.91 -5.30
C ASN A 64 -6.21 -2.39 -5.33
N GLU A 65 -6.42 -3.11 -6.44
CA GLU A 65 -5.89 -4.47 -6.61
C GLU A 65 -4.36 -4.49 -6.54
N VAL A 66 -3.68 -3.60 -7.26
CA VAL A 66 -2.22 -3.50 -7.20
C VAL A 66 -1.76 -3.13 -5.79
N ARG A 67 -2.45 -2.20 -5.11
CA ARG A 67 -2.14 -1.84 -3.73
C ARG A 67 -2.17 -3.06 -2.82
N ASN A 68 -3.17 -3.93 -2.97
CA ASN A 68 -3.23 -5.15 -2.17
C ASN A 68 -2.06 -6.09 -2.49
N GLN A 69 -1.73 -6.26 -3.76
CA GLN A 69 -0.60 -7.09 -4.19
C GLN A 69 0.76 -6.55 -3.69
N VAL A 70 0.99 -5.24 -3.78
CA VAL A 70 2.25 -4.62 -3.37
C VAL A 70 2.37 -4.59 -1.85
N ILE A 71 1.32 -4.17 -1.13
CA ILE A 71 1.38 -3.97 0.33
C ILE A 71 1.24 -5.28 1.10
N HIS A 72 0.32 -6.17 0.69
CA HIS A 72 0.07 -7.42 1.42
C HIS A 72 0.91 -8.59 0.89
N ASP A 73 1.01 -8.73 -0.43
CA ASP A 73 1.76 -9.84 -1.02
C ASP A 73 3.24 -9.49 -1.27
N ARG A 74 3.66 -8.26 -0.93
CA ARG A 74 5.04 -7.75 -1.10
C ARG A 74 5.56 -7.88 -2.53
N LYS A 75 4.68 -7.80 -3.52
CA LYS A 75 5.07 -7.78 -4.92
C LYS A 75 5.74 -6.45 -5.29
N GLU A 76 6.59 -6.50 -6.30
CA GLU A 76 7.17 -5.31 -6.89
C GLU A 76 6.09 -4.38 -7.45
N VAL A 77 6.35 -3.07 -7.40
CA VAL A 77 5.44 -2.07 -7.97
C VAL A 77 5.52 -2.17 -9.50
N PRO A 78 4.39 -2.41 -10.20
CA PRO A 78 4.39 -2.45 -11.65
C PRO A 78 4.72 -1.07 -12.26
N ASP A 79 5.64 -1.01 -13.22
CA ASP A 79 6.05 0.24 -13.87
C ASP A 79 4.90 1.05 -14.48
N TRP A 80 3.89 0.36 -15.01
CA TRP A 80 2.74 1.02 -15.63
C TRP A 80 1.94 1.84 -14.62
N ILE A 81 1.90 1.46 -13.34
CA ILE A 81 1.22 2.23 -12.29
C ILE A 81 1.91 3.57 -12.06
N LEU A 82 3.24 3.59 -12.07
CA LEU A 82 4.01 4.81 -11.88
C LEU A 82 3.92 5.77 -13.08
N LYS A 83 3.49 5.27 -14.24
CA LYS A 83 3.25 6.05 -15.46
C LYS A 83 1.80 6.51 -15.60
N GLU A 84 0.85 5.60 -15.41
CA GLU A 84 -0.57 5.83 -15.64
C GLU A 84 -1.30 6.35 -14.40
N GLY A 85 -0.91 5.90 -13.20
CA GLY A 85 -1.51 6.29 -11.93
C GLY A 85 -1.57 7.81 -11.73
N PRO A 86 -0.49 8.57 -11.98
CA PRO A 86 -0.53 10.03 -11.87
C PRO A 86 -1.57 10.68 -12.78
N THR A 87 -1.74 10.13 -13.99
CA THR A 87 -2.73 10.63 -14.95
C THR A 87 -4.15 10.32 -14.50
N LEU A 88 -4.37 9.12 -13.96
CA LEU A 88 -5.64 8.70 -13.38
C LEU A 88 -6.06 9.60 -12.21
N LEU A 89 -5.14 9.83 -11.26
CA LEU A 89 -5.39 10.72 -10.13
C LEU A 89 -5.58 12.17 -10.59
N ALA A 90 -4.84 12.61 -11.61
CA ALA A 90 -5.04 13.96 -12.14
C ALA A 90 -6.45 14.15 -12.71
N ARG A 91 -7.00 13.15 -13.42
CA ARG A 91 -8.39 13.18 -13.89
C ARG A 91 -9.39 13.21 -12.74
N LEU A 92 -9.15 12.38 -11.71
CA LEU A 92 -9.99 12.38 -10.52
C LEU A 92 -10.02 13.76 -9.85
N LEU A 93 -8.86 14.36 -9.59
CA LEU A 93 -8.72 15.68 -8.98
C LEU A 93 -9.38 16.77 -9.82
N TYR A 94 -9.27 16.71 -11.15
CA TYR A 94 -9.95 17.64 -12.06
C TYR A 94 -11.46 17.61 -11.87
N HIS A 95 -12.05 16.42 -11.79
CA HIS A 95 -13.48 16.29 -11.57
C HIS A 95 -13.90 16.72 -10.16
N LEU A 96 -13.07 16.47 -9.15
CA LEU A 96 -13.32 16.93 -7.79
C LEU A 96 -13.28 18.46 -7.68
N GLU A 97 -12.35 19.11 -8.38
CA GLU A 97 -12.29 20.57 -8.53
C GLU A 97 -13.57 21.12 -9.18
N LEU A 98 -13.99 20.53 -10.31
CA LEU A 98 -15.21 20.97 -11.02
C LEU A 98 -16.48 20.86 -10.18
N LYS A 99 -16.53 19.89 -9.26
CA LYS A 99 -17.66 19.69 -8.35
C LYS A 99 -17.54 20.50 -7.06
N GLY A 100 -16.45 21.25 -6.88
CA GLY A 100 -16.23 22.12 -5.72
C GLY A 100 -15.74 21.41 -4.46
N PHE A 101 -15.26 20.17 -4.55
CA PHE A 101 -14.68 19.44 -3.41
C PHE A 101 -13.26 19.89 -3.05
N TYR A 102 -12.61 20.58 -3.98
CA TYR A 102 -11.29 21.18 -3.81
C TYR A 102 -11.29 22.63 -4.28
N GLU A 103 -10.53 23.46 -3.57
CA GLU A 103 -10.14 24.76 -4.10
C GLU A 103 -9.06 24.62 -5.17
N ARG A 104 -9.09 25.49 -6.17
CA ARG A 104 -8.12 25.47 -7.28
C ARG A 104 -6.66 25.51 -6.80
N LYS A 105 -6.34 26.36 -5.82
CA LYS A 105 -4.99 26.44 -5.24
C LYS A 105 -4.56 25.12 -4.59
N GLU A 106 -5.50 24.42 -3.97
CA GLU A 106 -5.26 23.14 -3.33
C GLU A 106 -4.92 22.08 -4.39
N VAL A 107 -5.72 22.01 -5.46
CA VAL A 107 -5.52 21.10 -6.61
C VAL A 107 -4.21 21.37 -7.35
N GLU A 108 -3.84 22.63 -7.55
CA GLU A 108 -2.56 23.01 -8.18
C GLU A 108 -1.35 22.43 -7.43
N GLN A 109 -1.39 22.38 -6.09
CA GLN A 109 -0.35 21.73 -5.28
C GLN A 109 -0.30 20.21 -5.49
N ARG A 110 -1.47 19.56 -5.62
CA ARG A 110 -1.53 18.10 -5.88
C ARG A 110 -1.04 17.77 -7.29
N TYR A 111 -1.37 18.60 -8.28
CA TYR A 111 -0.87 18.43 -9.64
C TYR A 111 0.64 18.63 -9.75
N ALA A 112 1.23 19.52 -8.96
CA ALA A 112 2.67 19.70 -8.93
C ALA A 112 3.37 18.37 -8.60
N PHE A 113 2.91 17.67 -7.55
CA PHE A 113 3.42 16.34 -7.20
C PHE A 113 3.26 15.31 -8.34
N LEU A 114 2.11 15.26 -9.00
CA LEU A 114 1.85 14.29 -10.06
C LEU A 114 2.72 14.54 -11.31
N LYS A 115 3.12 15.79 -11.55
CA LYS A 115 3.97 16.21 -12.68
C LYS A 115 5.46 16.19 -12.35
N GLU A 116 5.84 16.13 -11.08
CA GLU A 116 7.24 16.10 -10.69
C GLU A 116 7.94 14.90 -11.35
N THR A 117 9.13 15.17 -11.89
CA THR A 117 10.05 14.11 -12.29
C THR A 117 10.85 13.75 -11.04
N PRO A 118 10.88 12.48 -10.62
CA PRO A 118 11.67 12.11 -9.46
C PRO A 118 13.14 12.47 -9.70
N PRO A 119 13.86 12.98 -8.69
CA PRO A 119 15.31 13.06 -8.78
C PRO A 119 15.88 11.67 -9.03
N ALA A 120 16.98 11.58 -9.78
CA ALA A 120 17.65 10.30 -10.01
C ALA A 120 17.93 9.65 -8.66
N PRO A 121 17.61 8.35 -8.47
CA PRO A 121 17.85 7.68 -7.21
C PRO A 121 19.34 7.83 -6.89
N THR A 122 19.64 8.50 -5.79
CA THR A 122 21.02 8.61 -5.34
C THR A 122 21.41 7.22 -4.88
N PRO A 123 22.39 6.54 -5.53
CA PRO A 123 22.82 5.24 -5.06
C PRO A 123 23.31 5.44 -3.64
N GLN A 124 22.61 4.85 -2.67
CA GLN A 124 23.13 4.77 -1.31
C GLN A 124 24.05 3.55 -1.32
N PRO A 125 25.38 3.72 -1.25
CA PRO A 125 26.24 2.58 -0.97
C PRO A 125 25.95 2.17 0.48
N GLU A 126 24.96 1.30 0.68
CA GLU A 126 24.85 0.56 1.93
C GLU A 126 25.96 -0.50 1.94
N ALA A 127 27.19 -0.03 2.17
CA ALA A 127 28.19 -0.86 2.81
C ALA A 127 27.70 -1.06 4.25
N ILE A 128 26.89 -2.09 4.46
CA ILE A 128 26.73 -2.63 5.81
C ILE A 128 28.13 -3.11 6.20
N GLU A 129 28.86 -2.29 6.94
CA GLU A 129 30.13 -2.72 7.50
C GLU A 129 29.86 -4.02 8.28
N PRO A 130 30.59 -5.12 8.02
CA PRO A 130 30.34 -6.42 8.62
C PRO A 130 30.39 -6.40 10.15
N ALA A 131 30.92 -5.33 10.75
CA ALA A 131 30.86 -5.06 12.19
C ALA A 131 29.43 -4.96 12.76
N ARG A 132 28.43 -4.52 11.98
CA ARG A 132 27.02 -4.41 12.41
C ARG A 132 26.20 -5.69 12.17
N ALA A 133 26.73 -6.65 11.43
CA ALA A 133 26.12 -7.97 11.22
C ALA A 133 26.48 -8.98 12.33
N ARG A 134 27.03 -8.52 13.46
CA ARG A 134 27.16 -9.37 14.64
C ARG A 134 25.81 -9.46 15.32
N ALA A 135 25.20 -10.64 15.28
CA ALA A 135 24.11 -10.95 16.19
C ALA A 135 24.55 -10.64 17.63
N PRO A 136 23.65 -10.27 18.54
CA PRO A 136 24.00 -10.05 19.93
C PRO A 136 24.41 -11.40 20.55
N PHE A 137 25.68 -11.75 20.39
CA PHE A 137 26.32 -12.88 21.08
C PHE A 137 27.04 -12.38 22.32
N GLU A 138 26.40 -11.52 23.10
CA GLU A 138 26.75 -11.39 24.51
C GLU A 138 25.69 -12.13 25.30
N ARG A 139 25.86 -13.46 25.41
CA ARG A 139 25.32 -14.14 26.57
C ARG A 139 26.05 -13.54 27.76
N ALA A 140 25.34 -12.76 28.58
CA ALA A 140 25.82 -12.37 29.90
C ALA A 140 26.41 -13.62 30.56
N ALA A 141 27.68 -13.56 30.96
CA ALA A 141 28.34 -14.65 31.67
C ALA A 141 27.54 -14.90 32.96
N GLY A 142 26.77 -15.99 32.98
CA GLY A 142 25.90 -16.36 34.12
C GLY A 142 24.42 -16.53 33.80
N ALA A 143 23.94 -16.23 32.59
CA ALA A 143 22.53 -16.49 32.25
C ALA A 143 22.28 -18.02 32.22
N PRO A 144 21.34 -18.56 33.04
CA PRO A 144 21.02 -19.98 33.00
C PRO A 144 20.51 -20.34 31.60
N ARG A 145 21.06 -21.43 31.02
CA ARG A 145 20.56 -21.93 29.73
C ARG A 145 19.06 -22.21 29.87
N PRO A 146 18.21 -21.73 28.94
CA PRO A 146 16.81 -22.13 28.94
C PRO A 146 16.75 -23.67 28.87
N PRO A 147 15.84 -24.31 29.61
CA PRO A 147 15.75 -25.76 29.64
C PRO A 147 15.53 -26.26 28.21
N VAL A 148 16.44 -27.10 27.73
CA VAL A 148 16.28 -27.78 26.44
C VAL A 148 15.03 -28.67 26.57
N PRO A 149 13.97 -28.45 25.79
CA PRO A 149 12.82 -29.34 25.82
C PRO A 149 13.31 -30.71 25.36
N SER A 150 13.42 -31.65 26.31
CA SER A 150 13.75 -33.03 25.97
C SER A 150 12.63 -33.57 25.09
N ARG A 151 12.94 -33.81 23.81
CA ARG A 151 12.06 -34.52 22.87
C ARG A 151 11.97 -35.98 23.33
N ARG A 152 11.16 -36.25 24.34
CA ARG A 152 10.39 -37.49 24.35
C ARG A 152 9.11 -37.18 23.60
N PHE A 153 9.18 -37.23 22.27
CA PHE A 153 7.98 -37.43 21.48
C PHE A 153 7.42 -38.79 21.88
N GLN A 154 6.56 -38.82 22.89
CA GLN A 154 5.57 -39.88 22.97
C GLN A 154 4.66 -39.65 21.77
N LEU A 155 4.93 -40.39 20.69
CA LEU A 155 3.99 -40.57 19.60
C LEU A 155 2.72 -41.15 20.22
N ARG A 156 1.78 -40.30 20.60
CA ARG A 156 0.41 -40.75 20.85
C ARG A 156 -0.12 -41.24 19.51
N ALA A 157 -0.34 -42.53 19.40
CA ALA A 157 -1.06 -43.10 18.27
C ALA A 157 -2.43 -42.42 18.19
N LEU A 158 -2.66 -41.65 17.13
CA LEU A 158 -3.98 -41.16 16.81
C LEU A 158 -4.83 -42.37 16.40
N PHE A 159 -5.70 -42.82 17.29
CA PHE A 159 -6.71 -43.80 16.95
C PHE A 159 -7.63 -43.20 15.90
N LEU A 160 -7.52 -43.67 14.67
CA LEU A 160 -8.51 -43.40 13.62
C LEU A 160 -9.76 -44.24 13.94
N PRO A 161 -10.95 -43.62 14.09
CA PRO A 161 -12.18 -44.39 14.23
C PRO A 161 -12.41 -45.19 12.95
N ARG A 162 -12.50 -46.51 13.07
CA ARG A 162 -12.85 -47.40 11.96
C ARG A 162 -14.28 -47.09 11.54
N ARG A 163 -14.46 -46.56 10.33
CA ARG A 163 -15.77 -46.55 9.67
C ARG A 163 -16.16 -48.01 9.40
N PRO A 164 -17.39 -48.44 9.74
CA PRO A 164 -17.89 -49.70 9.21
C PRO A 164 -18.08 -49.54 7.70
N LEU A 165 -17.40 -50.37 6.93
CA LEU A 165 -17.75 -50.60 5.53
C LEU A 165 -19.06 -51.40 5.53
N ARG A 166 -20.09 -50.85 4.86
CA ARG A 166 -21.26 -51.63 4.43
C ARG A 166 -20.87 -52.48 3.24
#